data_AF-A0A970PC75-F1
#
_entry.id   AF-A0A970PC75-F1
#
_cell.length_a   1.000
_cell.length_b   1.000
_cell.length_c   1.000
_cell.angle_alpha   90.00
_cell.angle_beta   90.00
_cell.angle_gamma   90.00
#
_symmetry.space_group_name_H-M   'P 1'
#
loop_
_entity.id
_entity.type
_entity.pdbx_description
1 polymer ?
#
loop_
_entity_poly.entity_id
_entity_poly.type
_entity_poly.pdbx_seq_one_letter_code
_entity_poly.pdbx_strand_id
1 'polypeptide(L)'
;MVVLIVENAPPSLRGEISRLMIEPRAGTFVGNLSARVRDRLWEMVTQKLSKKPEAGAMLIHSARTEQGFAIRSFGDPRRKVVDVEGLQLIKFCGV
;
A
#
# COMPACT_ATOMS: atom_id res chain seq x y z
N MET A 1 -6.30 -3.85 11.24
CA MET A 1 -5.68 -2.55 10.94
C MET A 1 -5.08 -2.57 9.54
N VAL A 2 -5.16 -1.46 8.81
CA VAL A 2 -4.59 -1.25 7.47
C VAL A 2 -3.79 0.05 7.45
N VAL A 3 -2.59 0.01 6.91
CA VAL A 3 -1.78 1.17 6.52
C VAL A 3 -1.59 1.11 5.02
N LEU A 4 -1.89 2.21 4.33
CA LEU A 4 -1.71 2.35 2.89
C LEU A 4 -0.80 3.54 2.63
N ILE A 5 0.33 3.30 1.98
CA ILE A 5 1.26 4.31 1.54
C ILE A 5 1.15 4.43 0.02
N VAL A 6 1.06 5.65 -0.51
CA VAL A 6 1.03 5.94 -1.94
C VAL A 6 2.06 7.02 -2.28
N GLU A 7 2.79 6.81 -3.37
CA GLU A 7 3.81 7.72 -3.89
C GLU A 7 3.39 8.19 -5.28
N ASN A 8 3.61 9.48 -5.58
CA ASN A 8 3.24 10.13 -6.85
C ASN A 8 1.75 9.94 -7.27
N ALA A 9 0.86 9.62 -6.32
CA ALA A 9 -0.56 9.43 -6.58
C ALA A 9 -1.27 10.74 -6.98
N PRO A 10 -2.23 10.71 -7.93
CA PRO A 10 -3.01 11.89 -8.29
C PRO A 10 -3.90 12.35 -7.11
N PRO A 11 -4.19 13.67 -6.97
CA PRO A 11 -5.00 14.20 -5.88
C PRO A 11 -6.39 13.54 -5.78
N SER A 12 -6.99 13.18 -6.92
CA SER A 12 -8.28 12.48 -6.96
C SER A 12 -8.25 11.13 -6.24
N LEU A 13 -7.19 10.34 -6.46
CA LEU A 13 -7.03 9.06 -5.77
C LEU A 13 -6.85 9.25 -4.27
N ARG A 14 -6.03 10.23 -3.84
CA ARG A 14 -5.87 10.53 -2.41
C ARG A 14 -7.21 10.88 -1.76
N GLY A 15 -7.98 11.78 -2.39
CA GLY A 15 -9.29 12.18 -1.89
C GLY A 15 -10.30 11.02 -1.80
N GLU A 16 -10.20 10.03 -2.67
CA GLU A 16 -11.02 8.81 -2.58
C GLU A 16 -10.60 7.91 -1.42
N ILE A 17 -9.30 7.73 -1.19
CA ILE A 17 -8.78 6.95 -0.05
C ILE A 17 -9.19 7.62 1.28
N SER A 18 -9.14 8.96 1.36
CA SER A 18 -9.53 9.74 2.55
C SER A 18 -10.98 9.53 2.99
N ARG A 19 -11.86 8.97 2.13
CA ARG A 19 -13.25 8.65 2.51
C ARG A 19 -13.36 7.47 3.48
N LEU A 20 -12.34 6.61 3.52
CA LEU A 20 -12.33 5.38 4.33
C LEU A 20 -11.20 5.37 5.36
N MET A 21 -10.18 6.22 5.21
CA MET A 21 -8.96 6.19 5.98
C MET A 21 -8.50 7.61 6.33
N ILE A 22 -7.77 7.76 7.43
CA ILE A 22 -7.19 9.04 7.85
C ILE A 22 -5.78 9.17 7.26
N GLU A 23 -5.42 10.35 6.75
CA GLU A 23 -4.09 10.67 6.21
C GLU A 23 -3.25 11.42 7.26
N PRO A 24 -2.54 10.74 8.20
CA PRO A 24 -1.71 11.43 9.20
C PRO A 24 -0.50 12.15 8.61
N ARG A 25 -0.02 11.71 7.44
CA ARG A 25 1.09 12.30 6.69
C ARG A 25 0.82 12.15 5.21
N ALA A 26 1.39 13.04 4.39
CA ALA A 26 1.22 13.02 2.95
C ALA A 26 1.49 11.63 2.37
N GLY A 27 0.51 11.09 1.64
CA GLY A 27 0.57 9.78 1.02
C GLY A 27 0.50 8.60 1.97
N THR A 28 0.33 8.80 3.29
CA THR A 28 0.24 7.72 4.28
C THR A 28 -1.15 7.73 4.91
N PHE A 29 -1.87 6.63 4.78
CA PHE A 29 -3.25 6.46 5.22
C PHE A 29 -3.35 5.34 6.25
N VAL A 30 -4.14 5.53 7.29
CA VAL A 30 -4.39 4.54 8.35
C VAL A 30 -5.89 4.36 8.55
N GLY A 31 -6.32 3.10 8.69
CA GLY A 31 -7.72 2.78 8.91
C GLY A 31 -7.94 1.35 9.41
N ASN A 32 -9.19 1.04 9.74
CA ASN A 32 -9.60 -0.32 10.09
C ASN A 32 -10.67 -0.79 9.10
N LEU A 33 -10.29 -1.67 8.18
CA LEU A 33 -11.14 -2.14 7.09
C LEU A 33 -11.30 -3.65 7.20
N SER A 34 -12.48 -4.16 6.82
CA SER A 34 -12.67 -5.59 6.62
C SER A 34 -11.81 -6.09 5.45
N ALA A 35 -11.54 -7.39 5.39
CA ALA A 35 -10.76 -7.99 4.30
C ALA A 35 -11.34 -7.63 2.92
N ARG A 36 -12.66 -7.73 2.75
CA ARG A 36 -13.36 -7.38 1.51
C ARG A 36 -13.16 -5.92 1.10
N VAL A 37 -13.28 -4.99 2.05
CA VAL A 37 -13.12 -3.55 1.76
C VAL A 37 -11.66 -3.22 1.46
N ARG A 38 -10.72 -3.81 2.21
CA ARG A 38 -9.27 -3.70 1.95
C ARG A 38 -8.91 -4.18 0.54
N ASP A 39 -9.41 -5.35 0.14
CA ASP A 39 -9.08 -5.95 -1.16
C ASP A 39 -9.66 -5.12 -2.30
N ARG A 40 -10.90 -4.60 -2.15
CA ARG A 40 -11.49 -3.69 -3.14
C ARG A 40 -10.77 -2.35 -3.23
N LEU A 41 -10.36 -1.79 -2.09
CA LEU A 41 -9.54 -0.59 -2.04
C LEU A 41 -8.21 -0.81 -2.77
N TRP A 42 -7.56 -1.96 -2.53
CA TRP A 42 -6.30 -2.32 -3.18
C TRP A 42 -6.44 -2.37 -4.70
N GLU A 43 -7.44 -3.07 -5.23
CA GLU A 43 -7.71 -3.13 -6.68
C GLU A 43 -7.90 -1.74 -7.30
N MET A 44 -8.70 -0.89 -6.65
CA MET A 44 -8.96 0.46 -7.15
C MET A 44 -7.68 1.31 -7.15
N VAL A 45 -6.88 1.22 -6.09
CA VAL A 45 -5.60 1.95 -5.97
C VAL A 45 -4.66 1.50 -7.08
N THR A 46 -4.41 0.20 -7.23
CA THR A 46 -3.46 -0.31 -8.23
C THR A 46 -3.93 -0.03 -9.66
N GLN A 47 -5.23 -0.12 -9.94
CA GLN A 47 -5.80 0.23 -11.25
C GLN A 47 -5.62 1.72 -11.59
N LYS A 48 -5.67 2.61 -10.61
CA LYS A 48 -5.47 4.05 -10.84
C LYS A 48 -4.01 4.41 -10.99
N LEU A 49 -3.14 3.77 -10.20
CA LEU A 49 -1.71 3.99 -10.25
C LEU A 49 -1.05 3.37 -11.49
N SER A 50 -1.61 2.30 -12.07
CA SER A 50 -1.07 1.67 -13.28
C SER A 50 -0.99 2.61 -14.48
N LYS A 51 -1.75 3.71 -14.46
CA LYS A 51 -1.73 4.77 -15.47
C LYS A 51 -0.54 5.72 -15.34
N LYS A 52 0.29 5.57 -14.30
CA LYS A 52 1.38 6.49 -13.95
C LYS A 52 2.64 5.69 -13.56
N PRO A 53 3.60 5.50 -14.48
CA PRO A 53 4.76 4.62 -14.29
C PRO A 53 5.58 4.91 -13.03
N GLU A 54 5.70 6.18 -12.66
CA GLU A 54 6.45 6.65 -11.49
C GLU A 54 5.67 6.54 -10.17
N ALA A 55 4.43 6.07 -10.20
CA ALA A 55 3.61 5.95 -9.00
C ALA A 55 3.71 4.57 -8.36
N GLY A 56 3.58 4.54 -7.04
CA GLY A 56 3.72 3.34 -6.24
C GLY A 56 2.73 3.29 -5.10
N ALA A 57 2.46 2.08 -4.61
CA ALA A 57 1.70 1.87 -3.40
C ALA A 57 2.24 0.70 -2.57
N MET A 58 2.12 0.82 -1.25
CA MET A 58 2.38 -0.24 -0.29
C MET A 58 1.21 -0.35 0.67
N LEU A 59 0.62 -1.53 0.77
CA LEU A 59 -0.47 -1.82 1.70
C LEU A 59 0.02 -2.81 2.74
N ILE A 60 -0.03 -2.41 4.01
CA ILE A 60 0.30 -3.24 5.17
C ILE A 60 -1.01 -3.51 5.91
N HIS A 61 -1.31 -4.76 6.21
CA HIS A 61 -2.50 -5.09 6.98
C HIS A 61 -2.22 -6.18 8.02
N SER A 62 -2.96 -6.17 9.12
CA SER A 62 -2.93 -7.24 10.11
C SER A 62 -3.19 -8.60 9.45
N ALA A 63 -2.37 -9.60 9.77
CA ALA A 63 -2.47 -10.94 9.20
C ALA A 63 -1.99 -11.98 10.23
N ARG A 64 -2.40 -13.24 10.07
CA ARG A 64 -1.95 -14.35 10.92
C ARG A 64 -0.64 -14.92 10.41
N THR A 65 0.41 -14.12 10.46
CA THR A 65 1.80 -14.46 10.09
C THR A 65 2.71 -14.21 11.31
N GLU A 66 3.95 -14.68 11.28
CA GLU A 66 4.93 -14.44 12.38
C GLU A 66 5.18 -12.95 12.63
N GLN A 67 5.17 -12.14 11.57
CA GLN A 67 5.34 -10.69 11.68
C GLN A 67 4.07 -9.97 12.14
N GLY A 68 2.91 -10.66 12.23
CA GLY A 68 1.62 -10.09 12.60
C GLY A 68 0.97 -9.22 11.51
N PHE A 69 1.60 -9.11 10.34
CA PHE A 69 1.10 -8.36 9.19
C PHE A 69 1.51 -8.99 7.86
N ALA A 70 0.87 -8.54 6.79
CA ALA A 70 1.27 -8.81 5.42
C ALA A 70 1.38 -7.50 4.64
N ILE A 71 2.33 -7.46 3.70
CA ILE A 71 2.63 -6.34 2.82
C ILE A 71 2.27 -6.71 1.38
N ARG A 72 1.57 -5.80 0.69
CA ARG A 72 1.39 -5.80 -0.77
C ARG A 72 2.06 -4.56 -1.34
N SER A 73 2.71 -4.68 -2.50
CA SER A 73 3.33 -3.57 -3.21
C SER A 73 2.85 -3.49 -4.66
N PHE A 74 2.77 -2.29 -5.20
CA PHE A 74 2.43 -2.03 -6.60
C PHE A 74 3.26 -0.86 -7.16
N GLY A 75 3.56 -0.91 -8.45
CA GLY A 75 4.38 0.10 -9.13
C GLY A 75 5.86 -0.02 -8.78
N ASP A 76 6.63 1.02 -9.06
CA ASP A 76 8.07 1.04 -8.76
C ASP A 76 8.47 2.13 -7.75
N PRO A 77 8.08 1.99 -6.47
CA PRO A 77 8.80 2.66 -5.42
C PRO A 77 10.18 2.01 -5.30
N ARG A 78 11.24 2.78 -4.97
CA ARG A 78 12.62 2.29 -4.74
C ARG A 78 12.76 1.20 -3.65
N ARG A 79 11.65 0.70 -3.11
CA ARG A 79 11.52 -0.32 -2.07
C ARG A 79 10.65 -1.47 -2.59
N LYS A 80 11.24 -2.65 -2.70
CA LYS A 80 10.54 -3.88 -3.10
C LYS A 80 10.35 -4.81 -1.91
N VAL A 81 9.17 -5.40 -1.81
CA VAL A 81 8.90 -6.47 -0.84
C VAL A 81 9.56 -7.74 -1.36
N VAL A 82 10.38 -8.38 -0.54
CA VAL A 82 11.05 -9.65 -0.85
C VAL A 82 10.70 -10.67 0.22
N ASP A 83 10.54 -11.93 -0.18
CA ASP A 83 10.40 -13.05 0.75
C ASP A 83 11.78 -13.61 1.08
N VAL A 84 12.07 -13.76 2.36
CA VAL A 84 13.29 -14.41 2.87
C VAL A 84 12.85 -15.38 3.94
N GLU A 85 12.87 -16.67 3.62
CA GLU A 85 12.51 -17.76 4.54
C GLU A 85 11.10 -17.59 5.14
N GLY A 86 10.14 -17.09 4.35
CA GLY A 86 8.77 -16.85 4.81
C GLY A 86 8.53 -15.52 5.52
N LEU A 87 9.57 -14.68 5.66
CA LEU A 87 9.45 -13.31 6.17
C LEU A 87 9.39 -12.31 5.01
N GLN A 88 8.48 -11.33 5.10
CA GLN A 88 8.43 -10.20 4.19
C GLN A 88 9.39 -9.10 4.65
N LEU A 89 10.42 -8.83 3.85
CA LEU A 89 11.43 -7.81 4.08
C LEU A 89 11.40 -6.74 2.97
N ILE A 90 12.12 -5.63 3.19
CA ILE A 90 12.23 -4.53 2.22
C ILE A 90 13.64 -4.50 1.63
N LYS A 91 13.73 -4.70 0.30
CA LYS A 91 14.94 -4.47 -0.47
C LYS A 91 14.91 -3.06 -1.06
N PHE A 92 15.95 -2.27 -0.78
CA PHE A 92 16.15 -1.00 -1.48
C PHE A 92 16.77 -1.25 -2.86
N CYS A 93 16.13 -0.74 -3.91
CA CYS A 93 16.58 -0.80 -5.29
C CYS A 93 16.97 0.62 -5.72
N GLY A 94 18.13 1.08 -5.23
CA GLY A 94 18.77 2.30 -5.70
C GLY A 94 20.09 1.99 -6.36
N VAL A 95 20.42 2.76 -7.40
CA VAL A 95 21.78 3.12 -7.79
C VAL A 95 21.94 4.60 -7.42
#